data_AF-A0A2K3UU18-F1
#
_entry.id   AF-A0A2K3UU18-F1
#
_cell.length_a   1.000
_cell.length_b   1.000
_cell.length_c   1.000
_cell.angle_alpha   90.00
_cell.angle_beta   90.00
_cell.angle_gamma   90.00
#
_symmetry.space_group_name_H-M   'P 1'
#
loop_
_entity.id
_entity.type
_entity.pdbx_description
1 polymer ?
#
loop_
_entity_poly.entity_id
_entity_poly.type
_entity_poly.pdbx_seq_one_letter_code
_entity_poly.pdbx_strand_id
1 'polypeptide(L)'
;MAMEDLRKNHMMAHLSDALEQGQDIGHYGRLVYAIVGRHFLEGDDLTAQLAKDSDFDEEQARDLVQQVQEHDYSPPGRAKIMEYQSKQSFPIIPEAGDPDEGNVYRDLDFPQHVYDHIQEYRHQKA
;
A
#
# COMPACT_ATOMS: atom_id res chain seq x y z
N MET A 1 -7.58 -2.37 -13.05
CA MET A 1 -6.93 -1.05 -13.20
C MET A 1 -5.48 -1.31 -13.57
N ALA A 2 -4.67 -0.28 -13.88
CA ALA A 2 -3.31 -0.46 -14.39
C ALA A 2 -2.25 -0.06 -13.36
N MET A 3 -1.06 -0.68 -13.44
CA MET A 3 0.13 -0.28 -12.68
C MET A 3 0.42 1.22 -12.82
N GLU A 4 0.15 1.80 -13.99
CA GLU A 4 0.33 3.22 -14.26
C GLU A 4 -0.55 4.12 -13.36
N ASP A 5 -1.77 3.67 -13.03
CA ASP A 5 -2.65 4.41 -12.12
C ASP A 5 -2.13 4.36 -10.68
N LEU A 6 -1.68 3.18 -10.23
CA LEU A 6 -1.07 3.01 -8.91
C LEU A 6 0.15 3.92 -8.73
N ARG A 7 0.97 4.02 -9.77
CA ARG A 7 2.21 4.82 -9.80
C ARG A 7 1.97 6.32 -9.88
N LYS A 8 0.73 6.81 -10.02
CA LYS A 8 0.42 8.26 -9.91
C LYS A 8 0.74 8.81 -8.52
N ASN A 9 0.66 7.97 -7.49
CA ASN A 9 1.13 8.33 -6.17
C ASN A 9 2.63 8.04 -6.05
N HIS A 10 3.41 9.06 -5.67
CA HIS A 10 4.87 8.98 -5.64
C HIS A 10 5.39 7.92 -4.65
N MET A 11 4.82 7.83 -3.45
CA MET A 11 5.08 6.74 -2.50
C MET A 11 4.85 5.35 -3.12
N MET A 12 3.74 5.13 -3.84
CA MET A 12 3.47 3.84 -4.51
C MET A 12 4.43 3.57 -5.68
N ALA A 13 4.86 4.60 -6.42
CA ALA A 13 5.90 4.48 -7.44
C ALA A 13 7.24 4.07 -6.81
N HIS A 14 7.65 4.72 -5.73
CA HIS A 14 8.85 4.39 -4.95
C HIS A 14 8.85 2.94 -4.46
N LEU A 15 7.75 2.46 -3.87
CA LEU A 15 7.64 1.07 -3.45
C LEU A 15 7.71 0.09 -4.63
N SER A 16 7.08 0.42 -5.76
CA SER A 16 7.13 -0.41 -6.97
C SER A 16 8.54 -0.49 -7.53
N ASP A 17 9.26 0.64 -7.57
CA ASP A 17 10.65 0.71 -8.05
C ASP A 17 11.61 -0.07 -7.16
N ALA A 18 11.38 -0.03 -5.83
CA ALA A 18 12.16 -0.81 -4.88
C ALA A 18 11.94 -2.32 -5.08
N LEU A 19 10.69 -2.75 -5.25
CA LEU A 19 10.35 -4.14 -5.56
C LEU A 19 10.96 -4.59 -6.91
N GLU A 20 10.88 -3.77 -7.95
CA GLU A 20 11.52 -4.07 -9.25
C GLU A 20 13.03 -4.22 -9.17
N GLN A 21 13.67 -3.54 -8.21
CA GLN A 21 15.10 -3.65 -7.93
C GLN A 21 15.46 -4.83 -6.99
N GLY A 22 14.47 -5.59 -6.53
CA GLY A 22 14.67 -6.69 -5.60
C GLY A 22 15.00 -6.24 -4.18
N GLN A 23 14.60 -5.03 -3.78
CA GLN A 23 14.86 -4.51 -2.43
C GLN A 23 13.82 -5.02 -1.43
N ASP A 24 14.25 -5.23 -0.19
CA ASP A 24 13.36 -5.45 0.95
C ASP A 24 12.71 -4.12 1.37
N ILE A 25 11.40 -3.99 1.11
CA ILE A 25 10.61 -2.81 1.48
C ILE A 25 10.07 -2.88 2.93
N GLY A 26 10.42 -3.96 3.64
CA GLY A 26 10.02 -4.24 5.00
C GLY A 26 8.57 -4.72 5.11
N HIS A 27 8.26 -5.36 6.24
CA HIS A 27 6.93 -5.90 6.51
C HIS A 27 5.79 -4.88 6.33
N TYR A 28 5.96 -3.65 6.83
CA TYR A 28 4.92 -2.64 6.70
C TYR A 28 4.87 -2.03 5.30
N GLY A 29 6.00 -1.97 4.58
CA GLY A 29 5.99 -1.60 3.17
C GLY A 29 5.15 -2.57 2.35
N ARG A 30 5.38 -3.88 2.53
CA ARG A 30 4.59 -4.94 1.89
C ARG A 30 3.11 -4.85 2.23
N LEU A 31 2.78 -4.62 3.51
CA LEU A 31 1.38 -4.46 3.95
C LEU A 31 0.70 -3.24 3.31
N VAL A 32 1.35 -2.06 3.34
CA VAL A 32 0.80 -0.85 2.70
C VAL A 32 0.63 -1.07 1.20
N TYR A 33 1.62 -1.68 0.54
CA TYR A 33 1.57 -1.97 -0.88
C TYR A 33 0.41 -2.92 -1.23
N ALA A 34 0.20 -3.98 -0.44
CA ALA A 34 -0.90 -4.92 -0.63
C ALA A 34 -2.27 -4.25 -0.44
N ILE A 35 -2.46 -3.46 0.62
CA ILE A 35 -3.74 -2.79 0.91
C ILE A 35 -4.10 -1.80 -0.21
N VAL A 36 -3.15 -0.99 -0.66
CA VAL A 36 -3.41 0.01 -1.71
C VAL A 36 -3.48 -0.66 -3.08
N GLY A 37 -2.50 -1.49 -3.42
CA GLY A 37 -2.31 -2.13 -4.72
C GLY A 37 -3.46 -3.05 -5.13
N ARG A 38 -4.15 -3.70 -4.17
CA ARG A 38 -5.30 -4.59 -4.48
C ARG A 38 -6.45 -3.89 -5.22
N HIS A 39 -6.55 -2.57 -5.07
CA HIS A 39 -7.56 -1.80 -5.76
C HIS A 39 -7.16 -1.52 -7.21
N PHE A 40 -5.87 -1.62 -7.56
CA PHE A 40 -5.35 -1.26 -8.87
C PHE A 40 -4.95 -2.47 -9.71
N LEU A 41 -4.38 -3.49 -9.09
CA LEU A 41 -3.85 -4.68 -9.75
C LEU A 41 -4.74 -5.91 -9.50
N GLU A 42 -4.67 -6.90 -10.39
CA GLU A 42 -5.25 -8.21 -10.13
C GLU A 42 -4.45 -8.96 -9.04
N GLY A 43 -5.07 -9.95 -8.40
CA GLY A 43 -4.46 -10.68 -7.29
C GLY A 43 -3.12 -11.29 -7.66
N ASP A 44 -3.05 -11.99 -8.80
CA ASP A 44 -1.82 -12.64 -9.27
C ASP A 44 -0.73 -11.62 -9.63
N ASP A 45 -1.10 -10.49 -10.26
CA ASP A 45 -0.16 -9.41 -10.58
C ASP A 45 0.41 -8.76 -9.32
N LEU A 46 -0.43 -8.53 -8.31
CA LEU A 46 -0.02 -7.96 -7.03
C LEU A 46 0.89 -8.93 -6.27
N THR A 47 0.55 -10.22 -6.25
CA THR A 47 1.40 -11.28 -5.68
C THR A 47 2.75 -11.31 -6.37
N ALA A 48 2.77 -11.29 -7.71
CA ALA A 48 4.02 -11.28 -8.49
C ALA A 48 4.87 -10.03 -8.23
N GLN A 49 4.27 -8.88 -7.92
CA GLN A 49 5.01 -7.68 -7.53
C GLN A 49 5.61 -7.79 -6.13
N LEU A 50 4.81 -8.23 -5.15
CA LEU A 50 5.27 -8.39 -3.77
C LEU A 50 6.37 -9.46 -3.63
N ALA A 51 6.29 -10.53 -4.42
CA ALA A 51 7.27 -11.61 -4.45
C ALA A 51 8.66 -11.20 -5.02
N LYS A 52 8.80 -9.96 -5.52
CA LYS A 52 10.11 -9.43 -5.92
C LYS A 52 10.92 -8.93 -4.73
N ASP A 53 10.29 -8.70 -3.58
CA ASP A 53 10.99 -8.35 -2.36
C ASP A 53 11.97 -9.47 -1.97
N SER A 54 13.22 -9.12 -1.66
CA SER A 54 14.28 -10.11 -1.42
C SER A 54 14.04 -11.04 -0.23
N ASP A 55 13.19 -10.65 0.73
CA ASP A 55 12.87 -11.42 1.94
C ASP A 55 11.40 -11.90 1.94
N PHE A 56 10.79 -12.02 0.76
CA PHE A 56 9.38 -12.38 0.65
C PHE A 56 9.09 -13.22 -0.59
N ASP A 57 8.71 -14.48 -0.39
CA ASP A 57 8.41 -15.39 -1.50
C ASP A 57 6.96 -15.25 -2.02
N GLU A 58 6.68 -15.96 -3.11
CA GLU A 58 5.38 -15.92 -3.80
C GLU A 58 4.24 -16.52 -2.96
N GLU A 59 4.51 -17.52 -2.12
CA GLU A 59 3.49 -18.13 -1.25
C GLU A 59 3.09 -17.14 -0.15
N GLN A 60 4.08 -16.53 0.51
CA GLN A 60 3.86 -15.48 1.51
C GLN A 60 3.15 -14.26 0.91
N ALA A 61 3.49 -13.89 -0.33
CA ALA A 61 2.83 -12.80 -1.04
C ALA A 61 1.37 -13.11 -1.37
N ARG A 62 1.07 -14.34 -1.80
CA ARG A 62 -0.30 -14.78 -2.05
C ARG A 62 -1.13 -14.75 -0.78
N ASP A 63 -0.58 -15.26 0.32
CA ASP A 63 -1.24 -15.26 1.63
C ASP A 63 -1.55 -13.84 2.12
N LEU A 64 -0.59 -12.92 1.99
CA LEU A 64 -0.79 -11.52 2.36
C LEU A 64 -1.90 -10.85 1.53
N VAL A 65 -1.90 -11.07 0.21
CA VAL A 65 -2.91 -10.50 -0.68
C VAL A 65 -4.29 -11.04 -0.31
N GLN A 66 -4.42 -12.36 -0.09
CA GLN A 66 -5.66 -12.98 0.34
C GLN A 66 -6.13 -12.43 1.69
N GLN A 67 -5.24 -12.37 2.69
CA GLN A 67 -5.55 -11.85 4.01
C GLN A 67 -6.09 -10.41 3.93
N VAL A 68 -5.44 -9.56 3.15
CA VAL A 68 -5.85 -8.17 2.98
C VAL A 68 -7.20 -8.05 2.25
N GLN A 69 -7.48 -8.94 1.30
CA GLN A 69 -8.78 -9.02 0.63
C GLN A 69 -9.89 -9.46 1.57
N GLU A 70 -9.67 -10.52 2.36
CA GLU A 70 -10.64 -11.08 3.30
C GLU A 70 -10.99 -10.12 4.43
N HIS A 71 -10.00 -9.40 4.96
CA HIS A 71 -10.21 -8.39 6.01
C HIS A 71 -10.76 -7.07 5.49
N ASP A 72 -10.82 -6.89 4.17
CA ASP A 72 -11.27 -5.68 3.51
C ASP A 72 -10.65 -4.39 4.07
N TYR A 73 -9.32 -4.40 4.26
CA TYR A 73 -8.64 -3.25 4.84
C TYR A 73 -8.83 -2.00 3.98
N SER A 74 -9.22 -0.90 4.61
CA SER A 74 -9.21 0.41 3.97
C SER A 74 -7.76 0.90 3.80
N PRO A 75 -7.43 1.60 2.70
CA PRO A 75 -6.12 2.20 2.50
C PRO A 75 -5.70 3.07 3.70
N PRO A 76 -4.48 2.91 4.23
CA PRO A 76 -4.06 3.68 5.39
C PRO A 76 -3.87 5.15 5.01
N GLY A 77 -4.28 6.07 5.90
CA GLY A 77 -3.95 7.48 5.76
C GLY A 77 -2.48 7.75 6.12
N ARG A 78 -1.93 8.87 5.63
CA ARG A 78 -0.53 9.29 5.82
C ARG A 78 -0.02 9.12 7.26
N ALA A 79 -0.78 9.58 8.26
CA ALA A 79 -0.36 9.49 9.66
C ALA A 79 -0.12 8.04 10.12
N LYS A 80 -0.93 7.09 9.64
CA LYS A 80 -0.76 5.66 9.93
C LYS A 80 0.46 5.08 9.21
N ILE A 81 0.68 5.49 7.96
CA ILE A 81 1.87 5.09 7.19
C ILE A 81 3.15 5.60 7.87
N MET A 82 3.16 6.82 8.41
CA MET A 82 4.29 7.33 9.20
C MET A 82 4.54 6.50 10.46
N GLU A 83 3.50 6.08 11.18
CA GLU A 83 3.62 5.19 12.35
C GLU A 83 4.20 3.82 11.97
N TYR A 84 3.85 3.31 10.81
CA TYR A 84 4.42 2.08 10.27
C TYR A 84 5.88 2.24 9.88
N GLN A 85 6.20 3.30 9.14
CA GLN A 85 7.55 3.63 8.74
C GLN A 85 8.49 3.75 9.95
N SER A 86 8.04 4.35 11.06
CA SER A 86 8.90 4.47 12.26
C SER A 86 9.26 3.13 12.92
N LYS A 87 8.65 2.02 12.49
CA LYS A 87 8.87 0.67 13.03
C LYS A 87 9.74 -0.21 12.12
N GLN A 88 10.20 0.32 10.98
CA GLN A 88 11.05 -0.41 10.03
C GLN A 88 12.16 0.49 9.48
N SER A 89 13.16 -0.12 8.84
CA SER A 89 14.30 0.61 8.28
C SER A 89 14.00 1.23 6.92
N PHE A 90 13.26 0.52 6.07
CA PHE A 90 12.93 1.00 4.72
C PHE A 90 11.91 2.16 4.78
N PRO A 91 12.18 3.30 4.13
CA PRO A 91 11.25 4.42 4.09
C PRO A 91 10.08 4.10 3.17
N ILE A 92 8.87 3.95 3.73
CA ILE A 92 7.64 3.77 2.94
C ILE A 92 7.33 5.06 2.17
N ILE A 93 7.35 6.18 2.89
CA ILE A 93 7.26 7.55 2.38
C ILE A 93 8.68 8.07 2.15
N PRO A 94 9.11 8.25 0.89
CA PRO A 94 10.48 8.67 0.57
C PRO A 94 10.78 10.10 1.05
N GLU A 95 9.80 11.01 0.98
CA GLU A 95 9.95 12.42 1.39
C GLU A 95 9.07 12.76 2.61
N ALA A 96 9.40 12.21 3.79
CA ALA A 96 8.59 12.37 5.00
C ALA A 96 8.41 13.82 5.49
N GLY A 97 9.25 14.75 5.02
CA GLY A 97 9.15 16.18 5.32
C GLY A 97 8.06 16.90 4.53
N ASP A 98 7.61 16.33 3.42
CA ASP A 98 6.48 16.85 2.66
C ASP A 98 5.16 16.42 3.36
N PRO A 99 4.30 17.37 3.82
CA PRO A 99 3.02 17.04 4.44
C PRO A 99 2.06 16.29 3.51
N ASP A 100 2.33 16.34 2.22
CA ASP A 100 1.45 15.91 1.15
C ASP A 100 1.87 14.54 0.57
N GLU A 101 3.15 14.16 0.72
CA GLU A 101 3.68 12.85 0.36
C GLU A 101 3.06 11.73 1.21
N GLY A 102 2.80 10.58 0.58
CA GLY A 102 2.16 9.42 1.22
C GLY A 102 0.64 9.55 1.43
N ASN A 103 0.00 10.59 0.89
CA ASN A 103 -1.45 10.71 0.90
C ASN A 103 -2.09 9.99 -0.30
N VAL A 104 -2.35 8.70 -0.14
CA VAL A 104 -2.94 7.86 -1.20
C VAL A 104 -4.29 8.37 -1.71
N TYR A 105 -5.10 9.01 -0.86
CA TYR A 105 -6.43 9.51 -1.23
C TYR A 105 -6.41 10.79 -2.06
N ARG A 106 -5.26 11.46 -2.14
CA ARG A 106 -5.09 12.68 -2.94
C ARG A 106 -4.76 12.35 -4.40
N ASP A 107 -3.89 11.37 -4.59
CA ASP A 107 -3.29 11.10 -5.89
C ASP A 107 -3.91 9.88 -6.60
N LEU A 108 -4.70 9.07 -5.88
CA LEU A 108 -5.32 7.85 -6.41
C LEU A 108 -6.85 7.91 -6.32
N ASP A 109 -7.49 7.38 -7.36
CA ASP A 109 -8.94 7.20 -7.45
C ASP A 109 -9.32 5.79 -6.96
N PHE A 110 -9.93 5.71 -5.78
CA PHE A 110 -10.44 4.44 -5.24
C PHE A 110 -11.90 4.20 -5.64
N PRO A 111 -12.37 2.95 -5.63
CA PRO A 111 -13.80 2.67 -5.73
C PRO A 111 -14.60 3.35 -4.60
N GLN A 112 -15.85 3.76 -4.90
CA GLN A 112 -16.69 4.54 -3.97
C GLN A 112 -16.81 3.93 -2.56
N HIS A 113 -16.95 2.61 -2.47
CA HIS A 113 -17.09 1.91 -1.18
C HIS A 113 -15.94 2.19 -0.22
N VAL A 114 -14.72 2.40 -0.73
CA VAL A 114 -13.54 2.71 0.10
C VAL A 114 -13.74 4.01 0.88
N TYR A 115 -14.34 5.03 0.24
CA TYR A 115 -14.63 6.31 0.91
C TYR A 115 -15.79 6.18 1.92
N ASP A 116 -16.76 5.33 1.64
CA ASP A 116 -17.92 5.10 2.51
C ASP A 116 -17.48 4.51 3.87
N HIS A 117 -16.53 3.56 3.86
CA HIS A 117 -15.94 2.99 5.08
C HIS A 117 -15.22 4.03 5.96
N ILE A 118 -14.57 5.02 5.35
CA ILE A 118 -13.85 6.08 6.09
C ILE A 118 -14.84 7.01 6.79
N GLN A 119 -15.95 7.36 6.12
CA GLN A 119 -16.98 8.22 6.70
C GLN A 119 -17.67 7.54 7.88
N GLU A 120 -18.00 6.25 7.76
CA GLU A 120 -18.64 5.49 8.82
C GLU A 120 -17.74 5.38 10.07
N TYR A 121 -16.44 5.16 9.90
CA TYR A 121 -15.49 5.14 11.01
C TYR A 121 -15.36 6.48 11.74
N ARG A 122 -15.36 7.60 10.99
CA ARG A 122 -15.32 8.95 11.59
C ARG A 122 -16.60 9.27 12.34
N HIS A 123 -17.75 8.82 11.85
CA HIS A 123 -19.04 9.05 12.48
C HIS A 123 -19.22 8.24 13.78
N GLN A 124 -18.66 7.02 13.86
CA GLN A 124 -18.70 6.21 15.10
C GLN A 124 -17.78 6.74 16.22
N LYS A 125 -16.84 7.65 15.91
CA LYS A 125 -15.89 8.23 16.88
C LYS A 125 -16.22 9.68 17.30
N ALA A 126 -17.27 10.28 16.75
CA ALA A 126 -17.75 11.62 17.08
C ALA A 126 -18.92 11.54 18.08
#